data_AF-A0A8H4SJ67-F1
#
_entry.id   AF-A0A8H4SJ67-F1
#
_cell.length_a   1.000
_cell.length_b   1.000
_cell.length_c   1.000
_cell.angle_alpha   90.00
_cell.angle_beta   90.00
_cell.angle_gamma   90.00
#
_symmetry.space_group_name_H-M   'P 1'
#
loop_
_entity.id
_entity.type
_entity.pdbx_description
1 polymer ?
#
loop_
_entity_poly.entity_id
_entity_poly.type
_entity_poly.pdbx_seq_one_letter_code
_entity_poly.pdbx_strand_id
1 'polypeptide(L)'
;MSTRTAFRTRIDNIPVADGPSGKHVVWATVYFDPDEARLSDLELIRLMMYRVVNRQVEIGELPMHHRYSHCLSIRVGGELPDEDAVYEVAEAMVDYFYGRAKSGEFDVNRTYIFRRQSRDLVSLGPSMSR
;
A
#
# COMPACT_ATOMS: atom_id res chain seq x y z
N MET A 1 30.02 2.69 -32.55
CA MET A 1 29.19 3.43 -31.58
C MET A 1 27.78 2.86 -31.62
N SER A 2 27.36 2.15 -30.57
CA SER A 2 25.95 2.07 -30.15
C SER A 2 25.89 1.34 -28.80
N THR A 3 26.00 2.11 -27.71
CA THR A 3 25.78 1.64 -26.34
C THR A 3 24.59 2.42 -25.79
N ARG A 4 23.39 2.00 -26.17
CA ARG A 4 22.15 2.37 -25.49
C ARG A 4 21.25 1.14 -25.37
N THR A 5 21.74 0.13 -24.68
CA THR A 5 20.84 -0.74 -23.92
C THR A 5 20.41 0.07 -22.70
N ALA A 6 19.46 0.98 -22.92
CA ALA A 6 18.73 1.55 -21.81
C ALA A 6 18.03 0.36 -21.15
N PHE A 7 18.50 -0.02 -19.96
CA PHE A 7 17.69 -0.71 -18.97
C PHE A 7 16.53 0.22 -18.66
N ARG A 8 15.52 0.19 -19.53
CA ARG A 8 14.20 0.74 -19.31
C ARG A 8 13.49 -0.31 -18.47
N THR A 9 13.99 -0.54 -17.24
CA THR A 9 13.15 -1.02 -16.15
C THR A 9 12.16 0.12 -15.94
N ARG A 10 11.12 0.11 -16.76
CA ARG A 10 9.92 0.86 -16.55
C ARG A 10 9.46 0.43 -15.16
N ILE A 11 9.55 1.36 -14.22
CA ILE A 11 9.23 1.20 -12.80
C ILE A 11 7.70 1.13 -12.68
N ASP A 12 7.07 0.27 -13.48
CA ASP A 12 5.64 0.39 -13.81
C ASP A 12 4.75 -0.33 -12.79
N ASN A 13 5.32 -0.98 -11.78
CA ASN A 13 4.56 -1.86 -10.89
C ASN A 13 5.15 -1.96 -9.49
N ILE A 14 5.85 -0.92 -9.00
CA ILE A 14 6.19 -0.90 -7.58
C ILE A 14 4.86 -0.79 -6.82
N PRO A 15 4.50 -1.72 -5.91
CA PRO A 15 3.41 -1.46 -4.97
C PRO A 15 3.61 -0.09 -4.31
N VAL A 16 2.56 0.54 -3.79
CA VAL A 16 2.79 1.61 -2.81
C VAL A 16 3.61 0.95 -1.71
N ALA A 17 4.91 1.27 -1.70
CA ALA A 17 5.99 0.60 -0.98
C ALA A 17 6.37 -0.84 -1.41
N ASP A 18 7.52 -0.95 -2.08
CA ASP A 18 8.27 -2.19 -2.26
C ASP A 18 9.49 -2.22 -1.35
N GLY A 19 9.91 -3.42 -0.96
CA GLY A 19 11.06 -3.67 -0.09
C GLY A 19 10.80 -4.81 0.90
N PRO A 20 11.85 -5.53 1.33
CA PRO A 20 11.69 -6.67 2.22
C PRO A 20 11.18 -6.25 3.61
N SER A 21 10.37 -7.12 4.22
CA SER A 21 10.11 -7.10 5.66
C SER A 21 11.40 -7.36 6.45
N GLY A 22 11.42 -6.97 7.73
CA GLY A 22 12.57 -7.18 8.60
C GLY A 22 12.31 -6.68 10.02
N LYS A 23 13.30 -6.83 10.91
CA LYS A 23 13.21 -6.53 12.35
C LYS A 23 12.78 -5.10 12.68
N HIS A 24 12.96 -4.17 11.74
CA HIS A 24 12.68 -2.74 11.88
C HIS A 24 11.79 -2.24 10.74
N VAL A 25 10.87 -3.10 10.29
CA VAL A 25 9.92 -2.76 9.22
C VAL A 25 8.53 -3.12 9.70
N VAL A 26 7.67 -2.11 9.74
CA VAL A 26 6.23 -2.27 9.89
C VAL A 26 5.55 -1.78 8.61
N TRP A 27 4.26 -2.05 8.50
CA TRP A 27 3.45 -1.75 7.33
C TRP A 27 2.18 -1.05 7.78
N ALA A 28 1.96 0.16 7.27
CA ALA A 28 0.70 0.88 7.44
C ALA A 28 -0.23 0.52 6.27
N THR A 29 -1.26 -0.27 6.56
CA THR A 29 -2.20 -0.77 5.56
C THR A 29 -3.43 0.12 5.49
N VAL A 30 -3.72 0.58 4.28
CA VAL A 30 -4.95 1.28 3.93
C VAL A 30 -5.88 0.29 3.25
N TYR A 31 -7.06 0.07 3.82
CA TYR A 31 -8.15 -0.65 3.16
C TYR A 31 -8.96 0.32 2.29
N PHE A 32 -9.69 -0.22 1.32
CA PHE A 32 -10.55 0.53 0.43
C PHE A 32 -11.90 -0.18 0.33
N ASP A 33 -12.97 0.59 0.20
CA ASP A 33 -14.22 0.07 -0.29
C ASP A 33 -14.07 -0.30 -1.78
N PRO A 34 -14.89 -1.22 -2.32
CA PRO A 34 -14.80 -1.64 -3.72
C PRO A 34 -14.90 -0.49 -4.73
N ASP A 35 -15.64 0.56 -4.41
CA ASP A 35 -15.80 1.74 -5.28
C ASP A 35 -14.59 2.66 -5.19
N GLU A 36 -14.04 2.88 -4.00
CA GLU A 36 -12.79 3.63 -3.80
C GLU A 36 -11.61 2.96 -4.52
N ALA A 37 -11.57 1.63 -4.52
CA ALA A 37 -10.54 0.86 -5.21
C ALA A 37 -10.50 1.11 -6.73
N ARG A 38 -11.58 1.66 -7.32
CA ARG A 38 -11.68 1.99 -8.75
C ARG A 38 -11.32 3.45 -9.07
N LEU A 39 -11.07 4.29 -8.06
CA LEU A 39 -10.59 5.66 -8.24
C LEU A 39 -9.30 5.68 -9.07
N SER A 40 -8.96 6.80 -9.72
CA SER A 40 -7.67 6.95 -10.42
C SER A 40 -6.49 6.85 -9.45
N ASP A 41 -5.27 6.61 -9.95
CA ASP A 41 -4.09 6.43 -9.09
C ASP A 41 -3.85 7.64 -8.17
N LEU A 42 -4.01 8.85 -8.72
CA LEU A 42 -3.85 10.10 -7.96
C LEU A 42 -4.92 10.26 -6.88
N GLU A 43 -6.17 9.90 -7.17
CA GLU A 43 -7.27 9.95 -6.20
C GLU A 43 -7.12 8.89 -5.11
N LEU A 44 -6.68 7.69 -5.49
CA LEU A 44 -6.42 6.61 -4.55
C LEU A 44 -5.29 6.99 -3.57
N ILE A 45 -4.20 7.58 -4.07
CA ILE A 45 -3.12 8.05 -3.20
C ILE A 45 -3.59 9.19 -2.30
N ARG A 46 -4.40 10.14 -2.79
CA ARG A 46 -5.01 11.18 -1.94
C ARG A 46 -5.89 10.58 -0.83
N LEU A 47 -6.65 9.55 -1.14
CA LEU A 47 -7.43 8.82 -0.14
C LEU A 47 -6.52 8.14 0.88
N MET A 48 -5.42 7.52 0.44
CA MET A 48 -4.41 6.95 1.34
C MET A 48 -3.81 8.03 2.24
N MET A 49 -3.43 9.20 1.71
CA MET A 49 -2.96 10.34 2.51
C MET A 49 -3.97 10.74 3.57
N TYR A 50 -5.25 10.90 3.18
CA TYR A 50 -6.31 11.22 4.13
C TYR A 50 -6.42 10.16 5.24
N ARG A 51 -6.41 8.86 4.89
CA ARG A 51 -6.52 7.78 5.86
C ARG A 51 -5.31 7.70 6.78
N VAL A 52 -4.09 7.91 6.28
CA VAL A 52 -2.88 7.93 7.11
C VAL A 52 -2.92 9.10 8.10
N VAL A 53 -3.18 10.33 7.63
CA VAL A 53 -3.24 11.54 8.49
C VAL A 53 -4.32 11.42 9.58
N ASN A 54 -5.44 10.75 9.27
CA ASN A 54 -6.51 10.48 10.23
C ASN A 54 -6.31 9.18 11.03
N ARG A 55 -5.15 8.53 10.92
CA ARG A 55 -4.81 7.26 11.60
C ARG A 55 -5.81 6.13 11.33
N GLN A 56 -6.42 6.14 10.15
CA GLN A 56 -7.34 5.12 9.64
C GLN A 56 -6.58 4.05 8.85
N VAL A 57 -5.54 3.50 9.47
CA VAL A 57 -4.68 2.46 8.89
C VAL A 57 -4.43 1.34 9.89
N GLU A 58 -4.19 0.13 9.39
CA GLU A 58 -3.76 -0.99 10.22
C GLU A 58 -2.22 -1.09 10.19
N ILE A 59 -1.59 -1.05 11.36
CA ILE A 59 -0.16 -1.27 11.49
C ILE A 59 0.12 -2.75 11.71
N GLY A 60 0.99 -3.34 10.88
CA GLY A 60 1.35 -4.75 10.99
C GLY A 60 2.79 -5.06 10.57
N GLU A 61 3.29 -6.23 10.95
CA GLU A 61 4.65 -6.67 10.60
C GLU A 61 4.80 -7.10 9.13
N LEU A 62 3.67 -7.32 8.45
CA LEU A 62 3.62 -7.85 7.09
C LEU A 62 2.70 -7.01 6.20
N PRO A 63 2.97 -6.94 4.89
CA PRO A 63 2.08 -6.28 3.94
C PRO A 63 0.79 -7.09 3.74
N MET A 64 -0.34 -6.49 4.06
CA MET A 64 -1.67 -7.09 3.93
C MET A 64 -2.15 -7.21 2.48
N HIS A 65 -1.67 -6.38 1.56
CA HIS A 65 -2.03 -6.44 0.13
C HIS A 65 -1.52 -7.70 -0.59
N HIS A 66 -0.71 -8.53 0.07
CA HIS A 66 -0.40 -9.89 -0.40
C HIS A 66 -1.41 -10.95 0.08
N ARG A 67 -2.33 -10.60 0.98
CA ARG A 67 -3.27 -11.53 1.61
C ARG A 67 -4.72 -11.15 1.34
N TYR A 68 -5.03 -9.87 1.30
CA TYR A 68 -6.38 -9.34 1.16
C TYR A 68 -6.51 -8.48 -0.11
N SER A 69 -7.70 -8.50 -0.70
CA SER A 69 -8.08 -7.58 -1.75
C SER A 69 -8.45 -6.21 -1.16
N HIS A 70 -8.54 -5.21 -2.03
CA HIS A 70 -8.94 -3.84 -1.71
C HIS A 70 -8.10 -3.21 -0.58
N CYS A 71 -6.79 -3.45 -0.59
CA CYS A 71 -5.88 -2.76 0.32
C CYS A 71 -4.50 -2.55 -0.31
N LEU A 72 -3.77 -1.57 0.23
CA LEU A 72 -2.36 -1.31 -0.06
C LEU A 72 -1.61 -1.08 1.25
N SER A 73 -0.38 -1.58 1.33
CA SER A 73 0.42 -1.47 2.56
C SER A 73 1.65 -0.64 2.31
N ILE A 74 1.77 0.47 3.03
CA ILE A 74 2.89 1.38 3.00
C ILE A 74 3.97 0.83 3.93
N ARG A 75 5.17 0.57 3.39
CA ARG A 75 6.34 0.14 4.14
C ARG A 75 6.84 1.30 4.97
N VAL A 76 6.95 1.06 6.27
CA VAL A 76 7.49 1.98 7.25
C VAL A 76 8.72 1.31 7.86
N GLY A 77 9.89 1.71 7.36
CA GLY A 77 11.17 1.12 7.78
C GLY A 77 11.98 2.08 8.66
N GLY A 78 12.60 1.54 9.69
CA GLY A 78 13.47 2.29 10.61
C GLY A 78 13.35 1.79 12.04
N GLU A 79 14.35 2.12 12.85
CA GLU A 79 14.22 2.07 14.30
C GLU A 79 13.39 3.29 14.73
N LEU A 80 12.10 3.07 14.93
CA LEU A 80 11.16 4.14 15.26
C LEU A 80 10.96 4.19 16.79
N PRO A 81 10.99 5.40 17.39
CA PRO A 81 10.93 5.57 18.83
C PRO A 81 9.57 5.20 19.44
N ASP A 82 8.50 5.36 18.67
CA ASP A 82 7.11 5.16 19.10
C ASP A 82 6.18 4.95 17.89
N GLU A 83 4.89 4.79 18.17
CA GLU A 83 3.85 4.61 17.16
C GLU A 83 3.59 5.89 16.36
N ASP A 84 3.76 7.07 16.95
CA ASP A 84 3.54 8.35 16.24
C ASP A 84 4.53 8.50 15.09
N ALA A 85 5.79 8.12 15.29
CA ALA A 85 6.81 8.08 14.25
C ALA A 85 6.44 7.11 13.09
N VAL A 86 5.64 6.07 13.33
CA VAL A 86 5.14 5.18 12.26
C VAL A 86 4.22 5.96 11.31
N TYR A 87 3.30 6.74 11.87
CA TYR A 87 2.37 7.55 11.08
C TYR A 87 3.12 8.66 10.34
N GLU A 88 4.06 9.36 10.97
CA GLU A 88 4.88 10.41 10.31
C GLU A 88 5.65 9.86 9.10
N VAL A 89 6.26 8.69 9.24
CA VAL A 89 6.96 8.03 8.12
C VAL A 89 5.96 7.58 7.05
N ALA A 90 4.81 7.03 7.44
CA ALA A 90 3.77 6.65 6.49
C ALA A 90 3.28 7.87 5.70
N GLU A 91 3.07 9.02 6.35
CA GLU A 91 2.67 10.30 5.74
C GLU A 91 3.70 10.77 4.72
N ALA A 92 4.98 10.80 5.09
CA ALA A 92 6.06 11.16 4.19
C ALA A 92 6.14 10.22 2.96
N MET A 93 5.91 8.93 3.16
CA MET A 93 5.91 7.96 2.07
C MET A 93 4.73 8.17 1.11
N VAL A 94 3.51 8.41 1.60
CA VAL A 94 2.36 8.67 0.72
C VAL A 94 2.47 10.01 0.00
N ASP A 95 3.06 11.04 0.61
CA ASP A 95 3.36 12.31 -0.06
C ASP A 95 4.40 12.11 -1.18
N TYR A 96 5.44 11.33 -0.93
CA TYR A 96 6.40 10.94 -1.97
C TYR A 96 5.72 10.25 -3.16
N PHE A 97 4.85 9.26 -2.90
CA PHE A 97 4.10 8.58 -3.98
C PHE A 97 3.12 9.50 -4.69
N TYR A 98 2.51 10.46 -3.98
CA TYR A 98 1.65 11.47 -4.58
C TYR A 98 2.41 12.33 -5.59
N GLY A 99 3.61 12.80 -5.24
CA GLY A 99 4.48 13.54 -6.15
C GLY A 99 4.84 12.75 -7.41
N ARG A 100 5.17 11.46 -7.25
CA ARG A 100 5.51 10.55 -8.34
C ARG A 100 4.32 10.22 -9.26
N ALA A 101 3.14 10.00 -8.68
CA ALA A 101 1.92 9.78 -9.47
C ALA A 101 1.53 11.04 -10.23
N LYS A 102 1.64 12.22 -9.59
CA LYS A 102 1.36 13.51 -10.22
C LYS A 102 2.30 13.80 -11.40
N SER A 103 3.55 13.35 -11.36
CA SER A 103 4.50 13.49 -12.47
C SER A 103 4.36 12.41 -13.55
N GLY A 104 3.51 11.40 -13.35
CA GLY A 104 3.36 10.26 -14.26
C GLY A 104 4.53 9.25 -14.20
N GLU A 105 5.33 9.29 -13.13
CA GLU A 105 6.47 8.40 -12.90
C GLU A 105 6.12 7.19 -12.02
N PHE A 106 4.85 7.06 -11.64
CA PHE A 106 4.35 6.01 -10.77
C PHE A 106 2.89 5.73 -11.08
N ASP A 107 2.61 4.46 -11.36
CA ASP A 107 1.26 3.91 -11.45
C ASP A 107 1.05 2.92 -10.30
N VAL A 108 -0.15 2.94 -9.71
CA VAL A 108 -0.51 2.01 -8.65
C VAL A 108 -0.74 0.64 -9.26
N ASN A 109 -0.05 -0.38 -8.74
CA ASN A 109 -0.27 -1.75 -9.17
C ASN A 109 -1.65 -2.28 -8.73
N ARG A 110 -2.62 -2.17 -9.63
CA ARG A 110 -4.02 -2.59 -9.44
C ARG A 110 -4.18 -4.09 -9.23
N THR A 111 -3.19 -4.90 -9.59
CA THR A 111 -3.22 -6.35 -9.35
C THR A 111 -3.24 -6.68 -7.87
N TYR A 112 -2.59 -5.86 -7.03
CA TYR A 112 -2.64 -6.05 -5.57
C TYR A 112 -4.00 -5.67 -4.99
N ILE A 113 -4.61 -4.61 -5.51
CA ILE A 113 -5.93 -4.15 -5.06
C ILE A 113 -7.01 -5.16 -5.45
N PHE A 114 -7.07 -5.57 -6.71
CA PHE A 114 -8.11 -6.47 -7.21
C PHE A 114 -7.67 -7.93 -7.22
N ARG A 115 -6.73 -8.30 -6.34
CA ARG A 115 -6.28 -9.68 -6.24
C ARG A 115 -7.48 -10.55 -5.87
N ARG A 116 -7.88 -11.46 -6.78
CA ARG A 116 -8.83 -12.53 -6.44
C ARG A 116 -8.22 -13.33 -5.29
N GLN A 117 -8.85 -13.34 -4.12
CA GLN A 117 -8.48 -14.32 -3.11
C GLN A 117 -8.81 -15.71 -3.65
N SER A 118 -7.82 -16.59 -3.71
CA SER A 118 -8.09 -17.98 -3.38
C SER A 118 -8.37 -17.99 -1.88
N ARG A 119 -9.64 -18.23 -1.51
CA ARG A 119 -10.27 -18.11 -0.18
C ARG A 119 -10.85 -16.75 0.16
N ASP A 120 -11.80 -16.33 -0.66
CA ASP A 120 -12.92 -15.52 -0.21
C ASP A 120 -13.44 -16.00 1.16
N LEU A 121 -13.72 -15.08 2.07
CA LEU A 121 -15.02 -14.89 2.74
C LEU A 121 -15.78 -16.10 3.35
N VAL A 122 -15.17 -17.27 3.53
CA VAL A 122 -15.77 -18.43 4.23
C VAL A 122 -15.15 -18.55 5.62
N SER A 123 -15.46 -17.62 6.54
CA SER A 123 -15.28 -17.85 8.00
C SER A 123 -15.94 -16.79 8.90
N LEU A 124 -16.40 -15.65 8.39
CA LEU A 124 -17.20 -14.71 9.19
C LEU A 124 -18.70 -14.94 8.95
N GLY A 125 -19.15 -16.19 9.10
CA GLY A 125 -20.53 -16.48 9.46
C GLY A 125 -20.66 -16.39 10.99
N PRO A 126 -21.77 -15.91 11.55
CA PRO A 126 -21.91 -15.75 12.98
C PRO A 126 -21.82 -17.13 13.65
N SER A 127 -20.96 -17.22 14.66
CA SER A 127 -21.04 -18.24 15.71
C SER A 127 -22.46 -18.19 16.30
N MET A 128 -23.35 -19.06 15.81
CA MET A 128 -24.58 -19.36 16.49
C MET A 128 -24.27 -20.45 17.52
N SER A 129 -24.21 -20.03 18.77
CA SER A 129 -24.35 -20.91 19.93
C SER A 129 -25.59 -21.79 19.78
N ARG A 130 -25.40 -23.10 19.89
CA ARG A 130 -26.28 -24.02 20.64
C ARG A 130 -25.45 -25.16 21.19
#